data_AF-A0A9W6CP67-F1
#
_entry.id   AF-A0A9W6CP67-F1
#
_cell.length_a   1.000
_cell.length_b   1.000
_cell.length_c   1.000
_cell.angle_alpha   90.00
_cell.angle_beta   90.00
_cell.angle_gamma   90.00
#
_symmetry.space_group_name_H-M   'P 1'
#
loop_
_entity.id
_entity.type
_entity.pdbx_description
1 polymer ?
#
loop_
_entity_poly.entity_id
_entity_poly.type
_entity_poly.pdbx_seq_one_letter_code
_entity_poly.pdbx_strand_id
1 'polypeptide(L)'
;MAYDPARDPMRGLAASLSSPTRLMSRVTPSDSDELPAYAKALWVFVPEEVSGGVATVRITPVGADDAIRIDVRALPGLQPLPPCQVRRVWATGTSAGIDIYALFDR
;
A
#
# COMPACT_ATOMS: atom_id res chain seq x y z
N MET A 1 8.80 -2.04 22.37
CA MET A 1 9.91 -1.12 22.70
C MET A 1 9.69 0.15 21.89
N ALA A 2 9.79 1.33 22.50
CA ALA A 2 9.62 2.60 21.78
C ALA A 2 10.83 2.91 20.89
N TYR A 3 10.66 3.81 19.92
CA TYR A 3 11.73 4.29 19.05
C TYR A 3 12.87 4.94 19.86
N ASP A 4 14.13 4.58 19.54
CA ASP A 4 15.34 5.13 20.16
C ASP A 4 16.11 6.01 19.15
N PRO A 5 16.04 7.35 19.25
CA PRO A 5 16.69 8.26 18.32
C PRO A 5 18.23 8.25 18.43
N ALA A 6 18.82 7.63 19.44
CA ALA A 6 20.29 7.48 19.51
C ALA A 6 20.78 6.39 18.54
N ARG A 7 19.91 5.47 18.11
CA ARG A 7 20.24 4.35 17.21
C ARG A 7 19.85 4.59 15.76
N ASP A 8 19.15 5.68 15.45
CA ASP A 8 18.73 6.04 14.10
C ASP A 8 19.65 7.13 13.53
N PRO A 9 20.70 6.78 12.77
CA PRO A 9 21.57 7.77 12.14
C PRO A 9 20.84 8.63 11.11
N MET A 10 19.67 8.19 10.62
CA MET A 10 18.88 8.88 9.61
C MET A 10 17.82 9.80 10.23
N ARG A 11 17.68 9.90 11.56
CA ARG A 11 16.62 10.67 12.25
C ARG A 11 16.50 12.14 11.82
N GLY A 12 17.60 12.75 11.39
CA GLY A 12 17.64 14.15 10.94
C GLY A 12 17.33 14.35 9.46
N LEU A 13 17.26 13.27 8.68
CA LEU A 13 16.92 13.34 7.27
C LEU A 13 15.40 13.49 7.09
N ALA A 14 15.00 14.37 6.18
CA ALA A 14 13.60 14.54 5.82
C ALA A 14 13.05 13.26 5.16
N ALA A 15 11.82 12.89 5.53
CA ALA A 15 11.08 11.89 4.77
C ALA A 15 10.73 12.45 3.38
N SER A 16 10.70 11.58 2.38
CA SER A 16 10.39 11.95 1.00
C SER A 16 9.82 10.76 0.23
N LEU A 17 9.13 11.03 -0.87
CA LEU A 17 8.51 10.01 -1.71
C LEU A 17 9.49 8.93 -2.21
N SER A 18 10.76 9.29 -2.40
CA SER A 18 11.81 8.36 -2.85
C SER A 18 12.62 7.73 -1.72
N SER A 19 12.50 8.21 -0.48
CA SER A 19 13.22 7.65 0.67
C SER A 19 12.64 6.30 1.13
N PRO A 20 13.39 5.47 1.87
CA PRO A 20 12.81 4.27 2.50
C PRO A 20 11.66 4.62 3.45
N THR A 21 10.63 3.77 3.43
CA THR A 21 9.46 3.94 4.31
C THR A 21 9.82 3.62 5.76
N ARG A 22 9.39 4.47 6.69
CA ARG A 22 9.62 4.29 8.13
C ARG A 22 8.40 3.81 8.89
N LEU A 23 7.22 3.95 8.30
CA LEU A 23 5.95 3.49 8.84
C LEU A 23 5.17 2.73 7.78
N MET A 24 4.77 1.52 8.12
CA MET A 24 3.96 0.66 7.26
C MET A 24 2.80 0.11 8.08
N SER A 25 1.62 0.07 7.49
CA SER A 25 0.46 -0.61 8.09
C SER A 25 -0.15 -1.60 7.12
N ARG A 26 -0.66 -2.70 7.66
CA ARG A 26 -1.55 -3.57 6.89
C ARG A 26 -2.86 -2.82 6.63
N VAL A 27 -3.36 -2.92 5.40
CA VAL A 27 -4.60 -2.28 4.95
C VAL A 27 -5.69 -3.33 4.88
N THR A 28 -6.86 -3.00 5.45
CA THR A 28 -8.10 -3.69 5.13
C THR A 28 -8.80 -2.89 4.04
N PRO A 29 -9.03 -3.45 2.84
CA PRO A 29 -9.79 -2.77 1.79
C PRO A 29 -11.16 -2.32 2.26
N SER A 30 -11.61 -1.13 1.84
CA SER A 30 -12.92 -0.57 2.19
C SER A 30 -13.53 0.15 0.99
N ASP A 31 -14.86 0.01 0.82
CA ASP A 31 -15.61 0.77 -0.18
C ASP A 31 -16.13 2.11 0.36
N SER A 32 -16.11 2.29 1.69
CA SER A 32 -16.59 3.49 2.38
C SER A 32 -15.47 4.43 2.82
N ASP A 33 -14.29 3.89 3.11
CA ASP A 33 -13.23 4.64 3.80
C ASP A 33 -12.02 4.89 2.90
N GLU A 34 -11.36 6.02 3.11
CA GLU A 34 -10.02 6.25 2.60
C GLU A 34 -8.95 5.74 3.57
N LEU A 35 -7.71 5.67 3.08
CA LEU A 35 -6.57 5.46 3.98
C LEU A 35 -6.44 6.66 4.93
N PRO A 36 -6.03 6.43 6.19
CA PRO A 36 -5.88 7.51 7.17
C PRO A 36 -4.82 8.55 6.79
N ALA A 37 -3.87 8.17 5.93
CA ALA A 37 -2.93 9.03 5.25
C ALA A 37 -2.73 8.49 3.82
N TYR A 38 -2.29 9.34 2.89
CA TYR A 38 -1.99 8.87 1.54
C TYR A 38 -0.72 8.01 1.55
N ALA A 39 -0.85 6.79 1.06
CA ALA A 39 0.28 5.88 0.92
C ALA A 39 1.16 6.34 -0.24
N LYS A 40 2.49 6.38 -0.04
CA LYS A 40 3.44 6.67 -1.12
C LYS A 40 3.62 5.51 -2.09
N ALA A 41 3.37 4.29 -1.61
CA ALA A 41 3.38 3.07 -2.38
C ALA A 41 2.55 2.00 -1.65
N LEU A 42 2.13 0.97 -2.38
CA LEU A 42 1.56 -0.24 -1.83
C LEU A 42 2.47 -1.42 -2.09
N TRP A 43 2.58 -2.29 -1.10
CA TRP A 43 3.12 -3.64 -1.27
C TRP A 43 1.99 -4.64 -1.06
N VAL A 44 2.08 -5.78 -1.73
CA VAL A 44 1.09 -6.85 -1.59
C VAL A 44 1.80 -8.18 -1.44
N PHE A 45 1.28 -9.02 -0.55
CA PHE A 45 1.59 -10.43 -0.51
C PHE A 45 0.37 -11.21 -1.03
N VAL A 46 0.60 -12.00 -2.06
CA VAL A 46 -0.40 -12.87 -2.67
C VAL A 46 -0.02 -14.33 -2.39
N PRO A 47 -0.79 -15.07 -1.58
CA PRO A 47 -0.58 -16.50 -1.40
C PRO A 47 -0.76 -17.27 -2.72
N GLU A 48 -0.03 -18.37 -2.89
CA GLU A 48 -0.06 -19.22 -4.09
C GLU A 48 -1.46 -19.78 -4.38
N GLU A 49 -2.24 -20.04 -3.34
CA GLU A 49 -3.62 -20.53 -3.39
C GLU A 49 -4.64 -19.51 -3.93
N VAL A 50 -4.28 -18.23 -4.08
CA VAL A 50 -5.21 -17.21 -4.59
C VAL A 50 -5.35 -17.30 -6.11
N SER A 51 -6.48 -17.88 -6.54
CA SER A 51 -7.14 -17.68 -7.86
C SER A 51 -6.23 -17.81 -9.09
N GLY A 52 -5.46 -18.89 -9.20
CA GLY A 52 -4.59 -19.14 -10.36
C GLY A 52 -3.32 -18.29 -10.39
N GLY A 53 -2.90 -17.78 -9.22
CA GLY A 53 -1.63 -17.13 -8.99
C GLY A 53 -1.60 -15.62 -9.28
N VAL A 54 -2.74 -14.95 -9.56
CA VAL A 54 -2.71 -13.51 -9.81
C VAL A 54 -3.89 -12.80 -9.14
N ALA A 55 -3.58 -11.95 -8.16
CA ALA A 55 -4.54 -11.12 -7.46
C ALA A 55 -4.79 -9.79 -8.18
N THR A 56 -5.95 -9.18 -7.90
CA THR A 56 -6.24 -7.79 -8.25
C THR A 56 -6.25 -6.95 -6.97
N VAL A 57 -5.66 -5.76 -7.02
CA VAL A 57 -5.83 -4.70 -6.03
C VAL A 57 -6.44 -3.50 -6.73
N ARG A 58 -7.64 -3.11 -6.34
CA ARG A 58 -8.33 -1.94 -6.90
C ARG A 58 -8.03 -0.71 -6.07
N ILE A 59 -7.51 0.33 -6.72
CA ILE A 59 -7.08 1.57 -6.06
C ILE A 59 -7.70 2.81 -6.67
N THR A 60 -7.74 3.89 -5.89
CA THR A 60 -7.85 5.25 -6.40
C THR A 60 -6.54 6.00 -6.08
N PRO A 61 -5.78 6.40 -7.11
CA PRO A 61 -4.60 7.25 -6.95
C PRO A 61 -4.93 8.61 -6.32
N VAL A 62 -3.94 9.23 -5.65
CA VAL A 62 -4.10 10.56 -5.04
C VAL A 62 -4.51 11.63 -6.08
N GLY A 63 -3.91 11.61 -7.27
CA GLY A 63 -4.17 12.59 -8.32
C GLY A 63 -5.39 12.30 -9.20
N ALA A 64 -6.23 11.33 -8.83
CA ALA A 64 -7.38 10.91 -9.62
C ALA A 64 -8.70 11.24 -8.91
N ASP A 65 -9.76 11.51 -9.69
CA ASP A 65 -11.12 11.73 -9.18
C ASP A 65 -11.72 10.45 -8.56
N ASP A 66 -12.74 10.58 -7.72
CA ASP A 66 -13.40 9.45 -7.01
C ASP A 66 -14.02 8.40 -7.96
N ALA A 67 -14.39 8.82 -9.16
CA ALA A 67 -14.92 7.93 -10.19
C ALA A 67 -13.85 7.04 -10.83
N ILE A 68 -12.56 7.42 -10.73
CA ILE A 68 -11.46 6.69 -11.33
C ILE A 68 -10.99 5.60 -10.36
N ARG A 69 -11.04 4.36 -10.87
CA ARG A 69 -10.60 3.15 -10.16
C ARG A 69 -9.70 2.35 -11.09
N ILE A 70 -8.54 1.96 -10.60
CA ILE A 70 -7.54 1.21 -11.36
C ILE A 70 -7.36 -0.18 -10.74
N ASP A 71 -7.47 -1.20 -11.58
CA ASP A 71 -7.22 -2.59 -11.21
C ASP A 71 -5.75 -2.92 -11.47
N VAL A 72 -4.99 -3.10 -10.39
CA VAL A 72 -3.58 -3.49 -10.45
C VAL A 72 -3.47 -4.99 -10.28
N ARG A 73 -2.77 -5.67 -11.18
CA ARG A 73 -2.52 -7.11 -11.09
C ARG A 73 -1.23 -7.38 -10.32
N ALA A 74 -1.26 -8.38 -9.46
CA ALA A 74 -0.12 -8.80 -8.64
C ALA A 74 0.07 -10.32 -8.74
N LEU A 75 1.31 -10.74 -9.01
CA LEU A 75 1.71 -12.15 -9.10
C LEU A 75 1.77 -12.80 -7.70
N PRO A 76 2.07 -14.11 -7.55
CA PRO A 76 2.26 -14.70 -6.24
C PRO A 76 3.49 -14.11 -5.53
N GLY A 77 3.48 -14.16 -4.19
CA GLY A 77 4.57 -13.68 -3.35
C GLY A 77 4.44 -12.22 -2.93
N LEU A 78 5.48 -11.72 -2.24
CA LEU A 78 5.57 -10.35 -1.74
C LEU A 78 6.22 -9.45 -2.79
N GLN A 79 5.52 -8.41 -3.23
CA GLN A 79 6.04 -7.48 -4.23
C GLN A 79 5.50 -6.05 -4.06
N PRO A 80 6.23 -5.04 -4.55
CA PRO A 80 5.67 -3.71 -4.72
C PRO A 80 4.65 -3.69 -5.86
N LEU A 81 3.58 -2.91 -5.70
CA LEU A 81 2.75 -2.49 -6.82
C LEU A 81 3.44 -1.35 -7.60
N PRO A 82 2.98 -1.01 -8.83
CA PRO A 82 3.54 0.11 -9.58
C PRO A 82 3.59 1.39 -8.73
N PRO A 83 4.69 2.17 -8.82
CA PRO A 83 4.93 3.30 -7.94
C PRO A 83 3.91 4.41 -8.20
N CYS A 84 2.87 4.42 -7.38
CA CYS A 84 1.74 5.35 -7.46
C CYS A 84 1.32 5.66 -6.03
N GLN A 85 1.10 6.94 -5.72
CA GLN A 85 0.52 7.30 -4.44
C GLN A 85 -0.96 6.92 -4.41
N VAL A 86 -1.40 6.28 -3.34
CA VAL A 86 -2.75 5.75 -3.20
C VAL A 86 -3.46 6.41 -2.03
N ARG A 87 -4.69 6.88 -2.26
CA ARG A 87 -5.57 7.38 -1.19
C ARG A 87 -6.62 6.38 -0.75
N ARG A 88 -7.03 5.45 -1.61
CA ARG A 88 -8.02 4.41 -1.29
C ARG A 88 -7.67 3.06 -1.91
N VAL A 89 -7.94 2.01 -1.14
CA VAL A 89 -7.96 0.61 -1.60
C VAL A 89 -9.38 0.08 -1.45
N TRP A 90 -10.01 -0.26 -2.56
CA TRP A 90 -11.43 -0.67 -2.60
C TRP A 90 -11.57 -2.12 -2.16
N ALA A 91 -12.62 -2.43 -1.40
CA ALA A 91 -12.98 -3.82 -1.11
C ALA A 91 -13.55 -4.50 -2.36
N THR A 92 -14.50 -3.84 -3.03
CA THR A 92 -15.06 -4.34 -4.27
C THR A 92 -14.03 -4.30 -5.39
N GLY A 93 -13.70 -5.46 -5.96
CA GLY A 93 -12.74 -5.62 -7.05
C GLY A 93 -11.32 -5.92 -6.60
N THR A 94 -11.04 -5.87 -5.30
CA THR A 94 -9.79 -6.40 -4.74
C THR A 94 -9.97 -7.88 -4.39
N SER A 95 -8.98 -8.71 -4.72
CA SER A 95 -9.01 -10.14 -4.41
C SER A 95 -9.02 -10.36 -2.89
N ALA A 96 -9.84 -11.31 -2.43
CA ALA A 96 -9.80 -11.77 -1.04
C ALA A 96 -8.57 -12.65 -0.77
N GLY A 97 -8.17 -12.76 0.50
CA GLY A 97 -7.09 -13.67 0.93
C GLY A 97 -5.68 -13.16 0.65
N ILE A 98 -5.50 -11.87 0.32
CA ILE A 98 -4.20 -11.23 0.14
C ILE A 98 -3.89 -10.27 1.30
N ASP A 99 -2.62 -9.95 1.50
CA ASP A 99 -2.21 -8.90 2.42
C ASP A 99 -1.73 -7.67 1.66
N ILE A 100 -2.28 -6.52 2.01
CA ILE A 100 -1.88 -5.24 1.42
C ILE A 100 -1.21 -4.41 2.50
N TYR A 101 -0.08 -3.82 2.17
CA TYR A 101 0.71 -2.98 3.05
C TYR A 101 0.80 -1.57 2.45
N ALA A 102 0.29 -0.59 3.17
CA ALA A 102 0.47 0.81 2.84
C ALA A 102 1.77 1.32 3.45
N LEU A 103 2.59 1.94 2.61
CA LEU A 103 3.83 2.58 3.00
C LEU A 103 3.58 4.08 3.13
N PHE A 104 3.97 4.67 4.26
CA PHE A 104 3.74 6.09 4.56
C PHE A 104 5.06 6.83 4.82
N ASP A 105 5.11 8.11 4.44
CA ASP A 105 6.28 8.95 4.74
C ASP A 105 6.30 9.46 6.19
N ARG A 106 5.13 9.59 6.85
CA ARG A 106 4.94 9.86 8.27
C ARG A 106 3.48 9.68 8.66
#